data_AF-A0A6G0XZ39-F1
#
_entry.id   AF-A0A6G0XZ39-F1
#
_cell.length_a   1.000
_cell.length_b   1.000
_cell.length_c   1.000
_cell.angle_alpha   90.00
_cell.angle_beta   90.00
_cell.angle_gamma   90.00
#
_symmetry.space_group_name_H-M   'P 1'
#
loop_
_entity.id
_entity.type
_entity.pdbx_description
1 polymer ?
#
loop_
_entity_poly.entity_id
_entity_poly.type
_entity_poly.pdbx_seq_one_letter_code
_entity_poly.pdbx_strand_id
1 'polypeptide(L)'
;MVINNASRHINEYPNVFKTDGNILFCNFCCVNVSCNRKFQVVQHLETAKHISNYKLKEEKTTQPFIKKTFYQVRTNNQNTNEFNKDLCNFMVANDISLFNLNNPQFKLFFEKYLKVKLPDESTLRKNYSPLCYEEVLCKIRNEIGNSPIWVSIDETIDVQGRY
;
A
#
# COMPACT_ATOMS: atom_id res chain seq x y z
N MET A 1 11.60 -36.04 -26.14
CA MET A 1 11.28 -34.90 -25.25
C MET A 1 11.55 -35.33 -23.82
N VAL A 2 12.62 -34.83 -23.21
CA VAL A 2 12.97 -35.16 -21.81
C VAL A 2 11.91 -34.51 -20.91
N ILE A 3 11.05 -35.31 -20.29
CA ILE A 3 10.09 -34.80 -19.31
C ILE A 3 10.91 -34.36 -18.11
N ASN A 4 11.01 -33.06 -17.93
CA ASN A 4 11.80 -32.46 -16.86
C ASN A 4 11.13 -32.80 -15.51
N ASN A 5 11.87 -33.40 -14.57
CA ASN A 5 11.32 -33.91 -13.30
C ASN A 5 10.59 -32.80 -12.50
N ALA A 6 11.03 -31.55 -12.63
CA ALA A 6 10.38 -30.39 -12.02
C ALA A 6 8.95 -30.15 -12.55
N SER A 7 8.72 -30.35 -13.86
CA SER A 7 7.41 -30.16 -14.49
C SER A 7 6.38 -31.18 -14.01
N ARG A 8 6.80 -32.41 -13.70
CA ARG A 8 5.92 -33.45 -13.15
C ARG A 8 5.41 -33.09 -11.76
N HIS A 9 6.27 -32.54 -10.90
CA HIS A 9 5.90 -32.17 -9.52
C HIS A 9 4.94 -30.98 -9.44
N ILE A 10 4.93 -30.09 -10.44
CA ILE A 10 3.96 -29.00 -10.53
C ILE A 10 2.55 -29.53 -10.82
N ASN A 11 2.44 -30.54 -11.67
CA ASN A 11 1.15 -31.18 -11.96
C ASN A 11 0.64 -31.98 -10.77
N GLU A 12 1.53 -32.64 -10.02
CA GLU A 12 1.16 -33.40 -8.81
C GLU A 12 0.75 -32.48 -7.63
N TYR A 13 1.35 -31.28 -7.52
CA TYR A 13 1.08 -30.32 -6.44
C TYR A 13 0.88 -28.89 -6.99
N PRO A 14 -0.27 -28.61 -7.61
CA PRO A 14 -0.57 -27.29 -8.17
C PRO A 14 -0.57 -26.23 -7.06
N ASN A 15 -0.09 -25.03 -7.38
CA ASN A 15 0.06 -23.88 -6.46
C ASN A 15 1.11 -24.01 -5.35
N VAL A 16 1.62 -25.22 -5.06
CA VAL A 16 2.68 -25.43 -4.05
C VAL A 16 4.06 -25.12 -4.61
N PHE A 17 4.31 -25.53 -5.85
CA PHE A 17 5.59 -25.34 -6.52
C PHE A 17 5.46 -24.50 -7.80
N LYS A 18 6.57 -23.86 -8.17
CA LYS A 18 6.78 -23.23 -9.49
C LYS A 18 8.14 -23.67 -10.05
N THR A 19 8.29 -23.63 -11.37
CA THR A 19 9.57 -23.93 -12.03
C THR A 19 9.82 -22.98 -13.19
N ASP A 20 11.08 -22.60 -13.34
CA ASP A 20 11.61 -21.92 -14.54
C ASP A 20 12.26 -22.92 -15.51
N GLY A 21 11.90 -24.20 -15.39
CA GLY A 21 12.44 -25.31 -16.19
C GLY A 21 13.62 -26.03 -15.54
N ASN A 22 14.46 -25.35 -14.76
CA ASN A 22 15.65 -25.97 -14.17
C ASN A 22 15.59 -26.16 -12.64
N ILE A 23 14.78 -25.37 -11.95
CA ILE A 23 14.71 -25.34 -10.49
C ILE A 23 13.25 -25.50 -10.06
N LEU A 24 13.01 -26.36 -9.06
CA LEU A 24 11.72 -26.46 -8.39
C LEU A 24 11.72 -25.53 -7.17
N PHE A 25 10.84 -24.53 -7.15
CA PHE A 25 10.75 -23.55 -6.08
C PHE A 25 9.44 -23.71 -5.31
N CYS A 26 9.51 -23.73 -3.98
CA CYS A 26 8.33 -23.79 -3.12
C CYS A 26 7.77 -22.40 -2.81
N ASN A 27 6.51 -22.14 -3.17
CA ASN A 27 5.83 -20.87 -2.95
C ASN A 27 5.56 -20.58 -1.46
N PHE A 28 5.45 -21.62 -0.64
CA PHE A 28 5.17 -21.49 0.79
C PHE A 28 6.44 -21.20 1.58
N CYS A 29 7.52 -21.94 1.30
CA CYS A 29 8.79 -21.85 2.03
C CYS A 29 9.79 -20.83 1.44
N CYS A 30 9.54 -20.33 0.23
CA CYS A 30 10.42 -19.43 -0.51
C CYS A 30 11.85 -19.96 -0.70
N VAL A 31 12.00 -21.26 -0.96
CA VAL A 31 13.30 -21.93 -1.16
C VAL A 31 13.28 -22.84 -2.38
N ASN A 32 14.47 -23.08 -2.92
CA ASN A 32 14.70 -24.10 -3.93
C ASN A 32 14.62 -25.49 -3.27
N VAL A 33 13.86 -26.38 -3.89
CA VAL A 33 13.68 -27.76 -3.45
C VAL A 33 14.33 -28.68 -4.47
N SER A 34 15.22 -29.54 -4.00
CA SER A 34 15.84 -30.56 -4.84
C SER A 34 14.75 -31.51 -5.37
N CYS A 35 14.64 -31.63 -6.69
CA CYS A 35 13.65 -32.49 -7.36
C CYS A 35 14.31 -33.61 -8.17
N ASN A 36 15.55 -33.99 -7.81
CA ASN A 36 16.27 -35.08 -8.47
C ASN A 36 15.59 -36.43 -8.19
N ARG A 37 14.93 -36.56 -7.04
CA ARG A 37 14.13 -37.74 -6.65
C ARG A 37 12.83 -37.30 -5.98
N LYS A 38 11.74 -38.03 -6.25
CA LYS A 38 10.41 -37.76 -5.68
C LYS A 38 10.41 -37.66 -4.14
N PHE A 39 11.19 -38.51 -3.47
CA PHE A 39 11.31 -38.49 -2.00
C PHE A 39 11.78 -37.13 -1.45
N GLN A 40 12.66 -36.41 -2.16
CA GLN A 40 13.16 -35.10 -1.70
C GLN A 40 12.04 -34.05 -1.63
N VAL A 41 11.10 -34.13 -2.58
CA VAL A 41 9.93 -33.25 -2.64
C VAL A 41 8.94 -33.62 -1.55
N VAL A 42 8.67 -34.92 -1.34
CA VAL A 42 7.79 -35.40 -0.28
C VAL A 42 8.32 -35.01 1.09
N GLN A 43 9.61 -35.24 1.35
CA GLN A 43 10.25 -34.85 2.60
C GLN A 43 10.13 -33.34 2.84
N HIS A 44 10.27 -32.50 1.81
CA HIS A 44 10.05 -31.07 1.94
C HIS A 44 8.63 -30.73 2.40
N LEU A 45 7.60 -31.35 1.80
CA LEU A 45 6.18 -31.14 2.15
C LEU A 45 5.89 -31.53 3.60
N GLU A 46 6.55 -32.57 4.09
CA GLU A 46 6.40 -33.09 5.46
C GLU A 46 7.18 -32.29 6.51
N THR A 47 8.06 -31.36 6.10
CA THR A 47 8.79 -30.55 7.09
C THR A 47 7.83 -29.67 7.90
N ALA A 48 8.09 -29.55 9.22
CA ALA A 48 7.33 -28.67 10.10
C ALA A 48 7.28 -27.21 9.59
N LYS A 49 8.36 -26.75 8.94
CA LYS A 49 8.44 -25.43 8.29
C LYS A 49 7.46 -25.31 7.12
N HIS A 50 7.33 -26.33 6.28
CA HIS A 50 6.35 -26.32 5.19
C HIS A 50 4.92 -26.34 5.73
N ILE A 51 4.63 -27.28 6.63
CA ILE A 51 3.28 -27.44 7.21
C ILE A 51 2.80 -26.16 7.89
N SER A 52 3.65 -25.50 8.68
CA SER A 52 3.31 -24.22 9.33
C SER A 52 3.05 -23.10 8.31
N ASN A 53 3.93 -22.92 7.33
CA ASN A 53 3.79 -21.89 6.30
C ASN A 53 2.57 -22.13 5.37
N TYR A 54 2.26 -23.40 5.10
CA TYR A 54 1.10 -23.79 4.33
C TYR A 54 -0.19 -23.38 5.04
N LYS A 55 -0.36 -23.78 6.32
CA LYS A 55 -1.52 -23.40 7.14
C LYS A 55 -1.69 -21.88 7.25
N LEU A 56 -0.60 -21.14 7.48
CA LEU A 56 -0.63 -19.67 7.57
C LEU A 56 -1.06 -18.95 6.29
N LYS A 57 -0.81 -19.55 5.11
CA LYS A 57 -1.16 -18.98 3.80
C LYS A 57 -2.51 -19.49 3.28
N GLU A 58 -2.95 -20.67 3.70
CA GLU A 58 -4.28 -21.21 3.36
C GLU A 58 -5.40 -20.46 4.11
N GLU A 59 -5.15 -20.03 5.36
CA GLU A 59 -6.10 -19.22 6.14
C GLU A 59 -6.15 -17.73 5.72
N LYS A 60 -5.14 -17.26 4.99
CA LYS A 60 -5.10 -15.88 4.47
C LYS A 60 -5.58 -15.85 3.02
N THR A 61 -6.89 -15.77 2.85
CA THR A 61 -7.50 -15.27 1.61
C THR A 61 -6.87 -13.92 1.25
N THR A 62 -6.07 -13.94 0.17
CA THR A 62 -5.62 -12.79 -0.63
C THR A 62 -5.39 -11.48 0.15
N GLN A 63 -4.21 -11.33 0.74
CA GLN A 63 -3.61 -10.00 0.83
C GLN A 63 -2.81 -9.79 -0.45
N PRO A 64 -3.30 -9.02 -1.43
CA PRO A 64 -2.45 -8.59 -2.53
C PRO A 64 -1.35 -7.72 -1.94
N PHE A 65 -0.12 -8.18 -2.07
CA PHE A 65 1.08 -7.36 -1.88
C PHE A 65 0.88 -6.07 -2.68
N ILE A 66 0.68 -4.94 -2.00
CA ILE A 66 0.51 -3.64 -2.65
C ILE A 66 1.85 -3.31 -3.31
N LYS A 67 1.98 -3.66 -4.59
CA LYS A 67 2.90 -2.97 -5.49
C LYS A 67 2.40 -1.54 -5.56
N LYS A 68 3.06 -0.66 -4.80
CA LYS A 68 2.88 0.79 -4.90
C LYS A 68 3.35 1.22 -6.28
N THR A 69 2.45 1.23 -7.24
CA THR A 69 2.56 2.06 -8.45
C THR A 69 1.32 2.94 -8.51
N PHE A 70 1.54 4.24 -8.38
CA PHE A 70 0.55 5.30 -8.13
C PHE A 70 -0.46 5.55 -9.26
N TYR A 71 -0.73 4.60 -10.17
CA TYR A 71 -1.54 4.88 -11.36
C TYR A 71 -2.63 3.86 -11.75
N GLN A 72 -2.85 2.78 -11.00
CA GLN A 72 -3.82 1.74 -11.43
C GLN A 72 -4.84 1.32 -10.36
N VAL A 73 -5.51 2.29 -9.74
CA VAL A 73 -6.80 2.05 -9.04
C VAL A 73 -7.88 2.94 -9.68
N ARG A 74 -8.14 2.70 -10.96
CA ARG A 74 -9.38 3.08 -11.65
C ARG A 74 -9.99 1.73 -12.01
N THR A 75 -11.08 1.28 -11.40
CA THR A 75 -12.42 1.58 -11.96
C THR A 75 -13.60 1.37 -11.00
N ASN A 76 -13.40 1.08 -9.70
CA ASN A 76 -14.52 1.01 -8.72
C ASN A 76 -14.48 2.12 -7.64
N ASN A 77 -13.47 3.00 -7.67
CA ASN A 77 -13.08 3.93 -6.59
C ASN A 77 -13.15 5.42 -6.97
N GLN A 78 -13.93 5.81 -7.99
CA GLN A 78 -13.94 7.20 -8.45
C GLN A 78 -14.54 8.15 -7.39
N ASN A 79 -15.70 7.81 -6.83
CA ASN A 79 -16.34 8.65 -5.81
C ASN A 79 -15.60 8.67 -4.46
N THR A 80 -14.94 7.56 -4.08
CA THR A 80 -14.17 7.48 -2.83
C THR A 80 -12.87 8.27 -2.91
N ASN A 81 -12.25 8.35 -4.09
CA ASN A 81 -11.06 9.16 -4.33
C ASN A 81 -11.39 10.66 -4.29
N GLU A 82 -12.51 11.06 -4.92
CA GLU A 82 -12.98 12.46 -4.90
C GLU A 82 -13.38 12.90 -3.48
N PHE A 83 -14.19 12.11 -2.78
CA PHE A 83 -14.57 12.40 -1.38
C PHE A 83 -13.37 12.57 -0.46
N ASN A 84 -12.38 11.68 -0.53
CA ASN A 84 -11.19 11.75 0.32
C ASN A 84 -10.34 12.99 0.01
N LYS A 85 -10.25 13.36 -1.27
CA LYS A 85 -9.56 14.56 -1.70
C LYS A 85 -10.27 15.81 -1.18
N ASP A 86 -11.58 15.87 -1.33
CA ASP A 86 -12.41 17.00 -0.88
C ASP A 86 -12.38 17.14 0.64
N LEU A 87 -12.43 16.02 1.37
CA LEU A 87 -12.29 16.01 2.81
C LEU A 87 -10.90 16.52 3.25
N CYS A 88 -9.83 16.06 2.59
CA CYS A 88 -8.47 16.52 2.89
C CYS A 88 -8.34 18.02 2.64
N ASN A 89 -8.85 18.51 1.51
CA ASN A 89 -8.89 19.92 1.17
C ASN A 89 -9.69 20.74 2.20
N PHE A 90 -10.89 20.29 2.57
CA PHE A 90 -11.73 20.93 3.58
C PHE A 90 -11.00 21.07 4.91
N MET A 91 -10.37 19.99 5.39
CA MET A 91 -9.67 20.01 6.67
C MET A 91 -8.47 20.97 6.64
N VAL A 92 -7.63 20.89 5.60
CA VAL A 92 -6.46 21.77 5.46
C VAL A 92 -6.87 23.24 5.30
N ALA A 93 -7.89 23.53 4.50
CA ALA A 93 -8.36 24.89 4.26
C ALA A 93 -8.99 25.56 5.49
N ASN A 94 -9.38 24.79 6.51
CA ASN A 94 -9.97 25.29 7.76
C ASN A 94 -9.03 25.08 8.96
N ASP A 95 -7.73 24.84 8.73
CA ASP A 95 -6.73 24.56 9.77
C ASP A 95 -7.13 23.41 10.72
N ILE A 96 -7.93 22.46 10.23
CA ILE A 96 -8.35 21.28 10.97
C ILE A 96 -7.29 20.20 10.79
N SER A 97 -6.66 19.79 11.88
CA SER A 97 -5.67 18.71 11.84
C SER A 97 -6.28 17.39 11.36
N LEU A 98 -5.61 16.73 10.40
CA LEU A 98 -5.97 15.38 9.96
C LEU A 98 -5.96 14.37 11.12
N PHE A 99 -5.22 14.64 12.19
CA PHE A 99 -5.21 13.82 13.41
C PHE A 99 -6.59 13.68 14.05
N ASN A 100 -7.49 14.64 13.84
CA ASN A 100 -8.86 14.59 14.36
C ASN A 100 -9.65 13.39 13.82
N LEU A 101 -9.26 12.82 12.67
CA LEU A 101 -9.85 11.59 12.13
C LEU A 101 -9.55 10.35 12.99
N ASN A 102 -8.58 10.42 13.91
CA ASN A 102 -8.35 9.34 14.88
C ASN A 102 -9.29 9.43 16.08
N ASN A 103 -10.02 10.54 16.26
CA ASN A 103 -10.99 10.68 17.33
C ASN A 103 -12.29 9.94 16.97
N PRO A 104 -12.74 8.95 17.78
CA PRO A 104 -13.96 8.19 17.51
C PRO A 104 -15.22 9.05 17.43
N GLN A 105 -15.35 10.09 18.27
CA GLN A 105 -16.54 10.96 18.27
C GLN A 105 -16.60 11.83 17.01
N PHE A 106 -15.45 12.31 16.55
CA PHE A 106 -15.33 13.02 15.28
C PHE A 106 -15.79 12.10 14.14
N LYS A 107 -15.26 10.88 14.08
CA LYS A 107 -15.65 9.89 13.07
C LYS A 107 -17.15 9.59 13.11
N LEU A 108 -17.68 9.23 14.28
CA LEU A 108 -19.09 8.89 14.45
C LEU A 108 -20.03 10.02 14.03
N PHE A 109 -19.69 11.27 14.32
CA PHE A 109 -20.49 12.43 13.91
C PHE A 109 -20.63 12.50 12.38
N PHE A 110 -19.51 12.51 11.66
CA PHE A 110 -19.53 12.61 10.20
C PHE A 110 -20.13 11.37 9.55
N GLU A 111 -19.77 10.17 10.01
CA GLU A 111 -20.31 8.92 9.45
C GLU A 111 -21.84 8.81 9.66
N LYS A 112 -22.36 9.32 10.79
CA LYS A 112 -23.80 9.37 11.07
C LYS A 112 -24.58 10.18 10.03
N TYR A 113 -24.08 11.35 9.66
CA TYR A 113 -24.79 12.27 8.75
C TYR A 113 -24.47 12.02 7.28
N LEU A 114 -23.21 11.69 6.96
CA LEU A 114 -22.78 11.45 5.59
C LEU A 114 -23.10 10.05 5.09
N LYS A 115 -23.40 9.10 5.99
CA LYS A 115 -23.66 7.68 5.66
C LYS A 115 -22.51 7.02 4.90
N VAL A 116 -21.30 7.54 5.05
CA VAL A 116 -20.07 7.06 4.43
C VAL A 116 -19.03 6.90 5.53
N LYS A 117 -18.23 5.82 5.45
CA LYS A 117 -17.12 5.59 6.37
C LYS A 117 -16.00 6.60 6.09
N LEU A 118 -15.50 7.25 7.13
CA LEU A 118 -14.40 8.19 6.97
C LEU A 118 -13.08 7.46 6.72
N PRO A 119 -12.19 8.03 5.88
CA PRO A 119 -10.85 7.52 5.70
C PRO A 119 -10.04 7.68 7.00
N ASP A 120 -9.05 6.80 7.17
CA ASP A 120 -8.08 6.96 8.24
C ASP A 120 -7.14 8.14 7.96
N GLU A 121 -6.68 8.77 9.03
CA GLU A 121 -5.72 9.87 9.01
C GLU A 121 -4.50 9.55 8.13
N SER A 122 -3.94 8.34 8.27
CA SER A 122 -2.77 7.90 7.50
C SER A 122 -3.05 7.83 6.00
N THR A 123 -4.29 7.50 5.62
CA THR A 123 -4.73 7.45 4.23
C THR A 123 -4.74 8.84 3.62
N LEU A 124 -5.28 9.84 4.33
CA LEU A 124 -5.27 11.23 3.87
C LEU A 124 -3.86 11.81 3.82
N ARG A 125 -3.06 11.59 4.87
CA ARG A 125 -1.68 12.11 4.95
C ARG A 125 -0.78 11.57 3.83
N LYS A 126 -0.86 10.28 3.52
CA LYS A 126 0.04 9.64 2.53
C LYS A 126 -0.38 9.88 1.09
N ASN A 127 -1.68 9.89 0.81
CA ASN A 127 -2.17 9.83 -0.56
C ASN A 127 -2.75 11.16 -1.06
N TYR A 128 -3.25 12.03 -0.17
CA TYR A 128 -4.02 13.21 -0.56
C TYR A 128 -3.35 14.52 -0.15
N SER A 129 -2.72 14.59 1.01
CA SER A 129 -1.98 15.79 1.44
C SER A 129 -0.93 16.26 0.43
N PRO A 130 -0.10 15.38 -0.19
CA PRO A 130 0.82 15.79 -1.25
C PRO A 130 0.11 16.34 -2.50
N LEU A 131 -1.04 15.76 -2.87
CA LEU A 131 -1.81 16.23 -4.03
C LEU A 131 -2.38 17.64 -3.79
N CYS A 132 -2.92 17.88 -2.59
CA CYS A 132 -3.45 19.20 -2.20
C CYS A 132 -2.33 20.26 -2.23
N TYR A 133 -1.14 19.91 -1.73
CA TYR A 133 0.02 20.79 -1.73
C TYR A 133 0.47 21.15 -3.15
N GLU A 134 0.63 20.15 -4.03
CA GLU A 134 1.04 20.38 -5.42
C GLU A 134 0.00 21.21 -6.19
N GLU A 135 -1.29 21.00 -5.95
CA GLU A 135 -2.35 21.82 -6.56
C GLU A 135 -2.26 23.30 -6.14
N VAL A 136 -2.03 23.57 -4.85
CA VAL A 136 -1.85 24.94 -4.34
C VAL A 136 -0.57 25.55 -4.89
N LEU A 137 0.55 24.82 -4.91
CA LEU A 137 1.78 25.29 -5.52
C LEU A 137 1.62 25.64 -7.00
N CYS A 138 0.89 24.82 -7.76
CA CYS A 138 0.61 25.08 -9.16
C CYS A 138 -0.20 26.36 -9.33
N LYS A 139 -1.21 26.60 -8.48
CA LYS A 139 -1.97 27.85 -8.48
C LYS A 139 -1.08 29.05 -8.19
N ILE A 140 -0.27 29.00 -7.14
CA ILE A 140 0.66 30.08 -6.78
C ILE A 140 1.64 30.36 -7.94
N ARG A 141 2.23 29.32 -8.53
CA ARG A 141 3.14 29.46 -9.68
C ARG A 141 2.46 30.10 -10.88
N ASN A 142 1.22 29.70 -11.17
CA ASN A 142 0.43 30.25 -12.27
C ASN A 142 0.06 31.72 -12.01
N GLU A 143 -0.26 32.07 -10.77
CA GLU A 143 -0.58 33.45 -10.35
C GLU A 143 0.64 34.37 -10.44
N ILE A 144 1.82 33.91 -10.02
CA ILE A 144 3.08 34.65 -10.14
C ILE A 144 3.46 34.81 -11.63
N GLY A 145 3.33 33.75 -12.42
CA GLY A 145 3.71 33.73 -13.83
C GLY A 145 5.20 34.07 -14.02
N ASN A 146 5.47 35.10 -14.82
CA ASN A 146 6.84 35.60 -15.08
C ASN A 146 7.21 36.82 -14.22
N SER A 147 6.43 37.10 -13.18
CA SER A 147 6.67 38.27 -12.32
C SER A 147 7.97 38.11 -11.52
N PRO A 148 8.72 39.19 -11.27
CA PRO A 148 9.90 39.14 -10.43
C PRO A 148 9.53 38.76 -8.98
N ILE A 149 10.31 37.88 -8.37
CA ILE A 149 10.11 37.44 -6.99
C ILE A 149 11.09 38.19 -6.09
N TRP A 150 10.59 38.76 -5.00
CA TRP A 150 11.40 39.31 -3.93
C TRP A 150 11.29 38.43 -2.68
N VAL A 151 12.43 38.18 -2.03
CA VAL A 151 12.51 37.33 -0.84
C VAL A 151 13.13 38.15 0.29
N SER A 152 12.36 38.37 1.36
CA SER A 152 12.89 38.80 2.66
C SER A 152 13.06 37.62 3.59
N ILE A 153 14.05 37.74 4.47
CA ILE A 153 14.30 36.78 5.55
C ILE A 153 14.05 37.52 6.86
N ASP A 154 13.20 36.94 7.70
CA ASP A 154 12.97 37.41 9.07
C ASP A 154 13.72 36.49 10.04
N GLU A 155 14.52 37.10 10.92
CA GLU A 155 15.36 36.42 11.92
C GLU A 155 14.77 36.54 13.34
N THR A 156 13.46 36.81 13.47
CA THR A 156 12.80 36.85 14.79
C THR A 156 12.95 35.51 15.52
N ILE A 157 13.38 35.61 16.77
CA ILE A 157 13.58 34.47 17.67
C ILE A 157 12.28 34.24 18.46
N ASP A 158 11.92 32.97 18.69
CA ASP A 158 10.77 32.66 19.52
C ASP A 158 10.96 33.14 20.97
N VAL A 159 9.87 33.22 21.73
CA VAL A 159 9.92 33.62 23.15
C VAL A 159 10.75 32.67 24.03
N GLN A 160 11.17 31.52 23.49
CA GLN A 160 11.98 30.52 24.18
C GLN A 160 13.44 30.51 23.72
N GLY A 161 13.84 31.44 22.85
CA GLY A 161 15.23 31.57 22.40
C GLY A 161 15.70 30.47 21.44
N ARG A 162 14.80 29.75 20.78
CA ARG A 162 15.17 28.69 19.82
C ARG A 162 15.37 29.29 18.43
N TYR A 163 16.46 28.90 17.78
CA TYR A 163 16.74 29.20 16.37
C TYR A 163 16.01 28.23 15.44
#